data_AF-E5BEQ2-F1
#
_entry.id   AF-E5BEQ2-F1
#
_cell.length_a   1.000
_cell.length_b   1.000
_cell.length_c   1.000
_cell.angle_alpha   90.00
_cell.angle_beta   90.00
_cell.angle_gamma   90.00
#
_symmetry.space_group_name_H-M   'P 1'
#
loop_
_entity.id
_entity.type
_entity.pdbx_description
1 polymer ?
#
loop_
_entity_poly.entity_id
_entity_poly.type
_entity_poly.pdbx_seq_one_letter_code
_entity_poly.pdbx_strand_id
1 'polypeptide(L)' 'MTKSRADYFRERRKKLKEFGVVVDREKLETLEKKLKEKNRTKTAWLNEKIDEELKK' A
#
# COMPACT_ATOMS: atom_id res chain seq x y z
N MET A 1 -13.53 -29.39 1.57
CA MET A 1 -12.24 -29.05 2.19
C MET A 1 -12.29 -27.60 2.64
N THR A 2 -12.41 -27.35 3.94
CA THR A 2 -12.37 -26.01 4.52
C THR A 2 -10.97 -25.45 4.33
N LYS A 3 -10.80 -24.43 3.47
CA LYS A 3 -9.52 -23.70 3.35
C LYS A 3 -9.15 -23.21 4.74
N SER A 4 -8.05 -23.70 5.31
CA SER A 4 -7.65 -23.31 6.65
C SER A 4 -7.37 -21.82 6.66
N ARG A 5 -7.79 -21.12 7.72
CA ARG A 5 -7.45 -19.71 7.95
C ARG A 5 -5.94 -19.47 7.79
N ALA A 6 -5.13 -20.45 8.16
CA ALA A 6 -3.68 -20.43 7.99
C ALA A 6 -3.24 -20.41 6.50
N ASP A 7 -3.94 -21.13 5.62
CA ASP A 7 -3.66 -21.14 4.18
C ASP A 7 -3.98 -19.77 3.56
N TYR A 8 -5.10 -19.15 3.95
CA TYR A 8 -5.47 -17.79 3.50
C TYR A 8 -4.38 -16.77 3.83
N PHE A 9 -3.87 -16.76 5.07
CA PHE A 9 -2.78 -15.85 5.44
C PHE A 9 -1.45 -16.19 4.74
N ARG A 10 -1.17 -17.47 4.49
CA ARG A 10 0.01 -17.88 3.70
C ARG A 10 -0.07 -17.39 2.26
N GLU A 11 -1.21 -17.55 1.59
CA GLU A 11 -1.40 -17.04 0.22
C GLU A 11 -1.36 -15.51 0.16
N ARG A 12 -1.94 -14.82 1.16
CA ARG A 12 -1.92 -13.36 1.24
C ARG A 12 -0.50 -12.82 1.30
N ARG A 13 0.39 -13.40 2.13
CA ARG A 13 1.80 -12.99 2.24
C ARG A 13 2.63 -13.30 0.99
N LYS A 14 2.25 -14.32 0.21
CA LYS A 14 2.92 -14.60 -1.08
C LYS A 14 2.60 -13.54 -2.13
N LYS A 15 1.39 -12.97 -2.09
CA LYS A 15 0.90 -11.99 -3.08
C LYS A 15 1.18 -10.54 -2.68
N LEU A 16 1.15 -10.23 -1.39
CA LEU A 16 1.23 -8.87 -0.86
C LEU A 16 2.38 -8.78 0.13
N LYS A 17 3.25 -7.79 -0.07
CA LYS A 17 4.33 -7.45 0.85
C LYS A 17 4.02 -6.09 1.49
N GLU A 18 4.26 -5.99 2.79
CA GLU A 18 4.10 -4.73 3.53
C GLU A 18 5.36 -3.87 3.38
N PHE A 19 5.17 -2.57 3.15
CA PHE A 19 6.25 -1.59 3.04
C PHE A 19 6.16 -0.62 4.22
N GLY A 20 6.89 -0.93 5.30
CA GLY A 20 6.98 -0.09 6.49
C GLY A 20 8.24 0.77 6.44
N VAL A 21 8.09 2.07 6.20
CA VAL A 21 9.19 3.05 6.22
C VAL A 21 8.80 4.22 7.11
N VAL A 22 9.76 4.69 7.91
CA VAL A 22 9.59 5.91 8.71
C VAL A 22 9.75 7.12 7.81
N VAL A 23 8.71 7.94 7.75
CA VAL A 23 8.67 9.18 6.97
C VAL A 23 8.36 10.36 7.88
N ASP A 24 8.74 11.55 7.43
CA ASP A 24 8.42 12.80 8.13
C ASP A 24 6.90 12.95 8.31
N ARG A 25 6.50 13.35 9.53
CA ARG A 25 5.09 13.44 9.93
C ARG A 25 4.33 14.49 9.13
N GLU A 26 4.88 15.69 8.98
CA GLU A 26 4.20 16.79 8.28
C GLU A 26 4.04 16.48 6.80
N LYS A 27 5.05 15.84 6.20
CA LYS A 27 4.97 15.34 4.83
C LYS A 27 3.84 14.33 4.67
N LEU A 28 3.74 13.36 5.58
CA LEU A 28 2.70 12.34 5.51
C LEU A 28 1.30 12.93 5.71
N GLU A 29 1.12 13.83 6.68
CA GLU A 29 -0.16 14.52 6.91
C GLU A 29 -0.59 15.37 5.70
N THR A 30 0.35 16.06 5.06
CA THR A 30 0.09 16.84 3.84
C THR A 30 -0.31 15.94 2.67
N LEU A 31 0.38 14.80 2.52
CA LEU A 31 0.04 13.80 1.51
C LEU A 31 -1.36 13.23 1.76
N GLU A 32 -1.70 12.89 2.99
CA GLU A 32 -3.01 12.36 3.37
C GLU A 32 -4.15 13.33 3.03
N LYS A 33 -3.97 14.63 3.31
CA LYS A 33 -4.93 15.66 2.91
C LYS A 33 -5.14 15.70 1.39
N LYS A 34 -4.05 15.73 0.61
CA LYS A 34 -4.11 15.69 -0.85
C LYS A 34 -4.77 14.43 -1.40
N LEU A 35 -4.52 13.28 -0.78
CA LEU A 35 -5.13 12.00 -1.18
C LEU A 35 -6.63 11.98 -0.87
N LYS A 36 -7.03 12.53 0.28
CA LYS A 36 -8.44 12.65 0.67
C LYS A 36 -9.21 13.57 -0.29
N GLU A 37 -8.63 14.70 -0.68
CA GLU A 37 -9.20 15.60 -1.69
C GLU A 37 -9.38 14.92 -3.05
N LYS A 38 -8.44 14.05 -3.43
CA LYS A 38 -8.48 13.28 -4.68
C LYS A 38 -9.29 11.99 -4.59
N ASN A 39 -9.94 11.73 -3.45
CA ASN A 39 -10.65 10.48 -3.14
C ASN A 39 -9.82 9.21 -3.45
N ARG A 40 -8.51 9.27 -3.20
CA ARG A 40 -7.55 8.18 -3.44
C ARG A 40 -7.06 7.59 -2.13
N THR A 41 -6.82 6.28 -2.13
CA THR A 41 -6.25 5.58 -0.98
C THR A 41 -4.72 5.64 -1.00
N LYS A 42 -4.10 5.56 0.19
CA LYS A 42 -2.63 5.49 0.33
C LYS A 42 -2.02 4.34 -0.46
N THR A 43 -2.68 3.18 -0.44
CA THR A 43 -2.23 1.98 -1.17
C THR A 43 -2.25 2.19 -2.67
N ALA A 44 -3.32 2.77 -3.22
CA ALA A 44 -3.41 3.07 -4.65
C ALA A 44 -2.32 4.07 -5.07
N TRP A 45 -2.14 5.15 -4.30
CA TRP A 45 -1.10 6.14 -4.56
C TRP A 45 0.32 5.55 -4.53
N LEU A 46 0.62 4.70 -3.53
CA LEU A 46 1.93 4.08 -3.41
C LEU A 46 2.21 3.13 -4.59
N ASN A 47 1.22 2.31 -4.98
CA ASN A 47 1.36 1.43 -6.14
C ASN A 47 1.56 2.22 -7.43
N GLU A 48 0.80 3.29 -7.66
CA GLU A 48 1.00 4.16 -8.84
C GLU A 48 2.41 4.75 -8.87
N LYS A 49 2.96 5.20 -7.72
CA LYS A 49 4.33 5.71 -7.65
C LYS A 49 5.39 4.66 -7.91
N ILE A 50 5.17 3.43 -7.43
CA ILE A 50 6.05 2.30 -7.74
C ILE A 50 5.98 1.98 -9.24
N ASP A 51 4.79 1.93 -9.83
CA ASP A 51 4.61 1.67 -11.26
C ASP A 51 5.24 2.76 -12.14
N GLU A 52 5.17 4.03 -11.73
CA GLU A 52 5.88 5.14 -12.40
C GLU A 52 7.40 4.93 -12.38
N GLU A 53 7.98 4.51 -11.25
CA GLU A 53 9.43 4.26 -11.12
C GLU A 53 9.88 3.02 -11.91
N LEU A 54 9.06 1.98 -11.95
CA LEU A 54 9.33 0.72 -12.67
C LEU A 54 9.16 0.83 -14.19
N LYS A 55 8.48 1.87 -14.69
CA LYS A 55 8.29 2.12 -16.14
C LYS A 55 9.45 2.85 -16.79
N LYS A 56 10.52 3.12 -16.04
CA LYS A 56 11.73 3.81 -16.48
C LYS A 56 12.87 2.83 -16.70
#